data_AF-A0A6J1PWF9-F1
#
_entry.id   AF-A0A6J1PWF9-F1
#
_cell.length_a   1.000
_cell.length_b   1.000
_cell.length_c   1.000
_cell.angle_alpha   90.00
_cell.angle_beta   90.00
_cell.angle_gamma   90.00
#
_symmetry.space_group_name_H-M   'P 1'
#
loop_
_entity.id
_entity.type
_entity.pdbx_description
1 polymer ?
#
loop_
_entity_poly.entity_id
_entity_poly.type
_entity_poly.pdbx_seq_one_letter_code
_entity_poly.pdbx_strand_id
1 'polypeptide(L)'
;MRRKVMLEEVISVVKLSLFPVWSWPQPQDATQFKLFCVKLHHCLCIIIKLAFILSMIYTITNHFDDPEIFVQLIPITSGLIHTSLNLIFYTVNHHHIQNVTFEMVHFSGLMKPHEEIVVQRHIDKCVVYHGGTIFIYYMATFLTITLPFVTQQSFPTLTEYPFDVSHQPLKTIIYIHQSAAGILVAAQLCINPFMALLLWFATARFEILTEELGKITNAYQLFKCIKEHQELLKYTEEVAIAARPFALTTVYCSTVSMICFFLLFIT
;
A
#
# COMPACT_ATOMS: atom_id res chain seq x y z
N MET A 1 -3.47 -8.30 31.95
CA MET A 1 -3.60 -7.09 31.11
C MET A 1 -3.06 -7.40 29.73
N ARG A 2 -3.83 -7.19 28.66
CA ARG A 2 -3.37 -7.36 27.27
C ARG A 2 -2.49 -6.15 26.93
N ARG A 3 -1.26 -6.37 26.46
CA ARG A 3 -0.38 -5.30 25.97
C ARG A 3 -1.12 -4.55 24.85
N LYS A 4 -1.19 -3.21 24.95
CA LYS A 4 -1.77 -2.37 23.91
C LYS A 4 -0.73 -2.11 22.82
N VAL A 5 -1.21 -2.00 21.58
CA VAL A 5 -0.36 -1.68 20.43
C VAL A 5 -0.18 -0.17 20.37
N MET A 6 1.06 0.28 20.29
CA MET A 6 1.43 1.71 20.26
C MET A 6 1.46 2.25 18.82
N LEU A 7 1.31 3.57 18.66
CA LEU A 7 1.39 4.21 17.33
C LEU A 7 2.72 3.92 16.63
N GLU A 8 3.84 3.92 17.36
CA GLU A 8 5.16 3.59 16.83
C GLU A 8 5.25 2.15 16.30
N GLU A 9 4.57 1.21 16.95
CA GLU A 9 4.50 -0.18 16.49
C GLU A 9 3.67 -0.28 15.21
N VAL A 10 2.55 0.43 15.12
CA VAL A 10 1.73 0.52 13.90
C VAL A 10 2.56 1.10 12.74
N ILE A 11 3.26 2.22 12.97
CA ILE A 11 4.15 2.84 11.99
C ILE A 11 5.23 1.86 11.54
N SER A 12 5.83 1.12 12.49
CA SER A 12 6.89 0.15 12.20
C SER A 12 6.38 -1.01 11.34
N VAL A 13 5.18 -1.53 11.61
CA VAL A 13 4.56 -2.59 10.80
C VAL A 13 4.25 -2.10 9.39
N VAL A 14 3.65 -0.90 9.25
CA VAL A 14 3.37 -0.32 7.93
C VAL A 14 4.67 -0.07 7.16
N LYS A 15 5.69 0.48 7.81
CA LYS A 15 7.01 0.69 7.22
C LYS A 15 7.65 -0.63 6.75
N LEU A 16 7.54 -1.69 7.55
CA LEU A 16 8.03 -3.02 7.19
C LEU A 16 7.28 -3.58 5.97
N SER A 17 5.96 -3.40 5.91
CA SER A 17 5.14 -3.83 4.77
C SER A 17 5.48 -3.11 3.45
N LEU A 18 6.10 -1.93 3.52
CA LEU A 18 6.55 -1.18 2.35
C LEU A 18 8.03 -1.44 2.01
N PHE A 19 8.72 -2.26 2.80
CA PHE A 19 10.16 -2.50 2.64
C PHE A 19 10.52 -3.09 1.27
N PRO A 20 9.80 -4.05 0.66
CA PRO A 20 10.23 -4.60 -0.63
C PRO A 20 10.29 -3.57 -1.77
N VAL A 21 9.49 -2.51 -1.71
CA VAL A 21 9.40 -1.46 -2.74
C VAL A 21 10.13 -0.17 -2.35
N TRP A 22 10.72 -0.09 -1.15
CA TRP A 22 11.33 1.14 -0.60
C TRP A 22 10.42 2.37 -0.69
N SER A 23 9.11 2.18 -0.51
CA SER A 23 8.10 3.25 -0.61
C SER A 23 7.75 3.88 0.74
N TRP A 24 8.51 3.60 1.80
CA TRP A 24 8.45 4.45 2.98
C TRP A 24 9.18 5.77 2.69
N PRO A 25 8.54 6.94 2.93
CA PRO A 25 9.16 8.23 2.63
C PRO A 25 10.47 8.41 3.37
N GLN A 26 11.47 8.97 2.68
CA GLN A 26 12.76 9.23 3.30
C GLN A 26 12.67 10.45 4.24
N PRO A 27 13.53 10.54 5.26
CA PRO A 27 13.67 11.75 6.06
C PRO A 27 13.96 12.98 5.19
N GLN A 28 13.54 14.17 5.62
CA GLN A 28 13.74 15.42 4.87
C GLN A 28 15.23 15.79 4.70
N ASP A 29 16.09 15.30 5.59
CA ASP A 29 17.54 15.47 5.59
C ASP A 29 18.31 14.36 4.86
N ALA A 30 17.61 13.47 4.13
CA ALA A 30 18.24 12.36 3.42
C ALA A 30 19.25 12.82 2.36
N THR A 31 20.37 12.10 2.26
CA THR A 31 21.43 12.40 1.29
C THR A 31 20.97 12.17 -0.15
N GLN A 32 21.47 12.98 -1.09
CA GLN A 32 21.16 12.85 -2.53
C GLN A 32 21.42 11.43 -3.07
N PHE A 33 22.47 10.76 -2.57
CA PHE A 33 22.77 9.37 -2.90
C PHE A 33 21.65 8.41 -2.46
N LYS A 34 21.11 8.57 -1.25
CA LYS A 34 20.01 7.73 -0.76
C LYS A 34 18.75 7.93 -1.60
N LEU A 35 18.41 9.17 -1.96
CA LEU A 35 17.30 9.45 -2.86
C LEU A 35 17.52 8.82 -4.24
N PHE A 36 18.75 8.88 -4.77
CA PHE A 36 19.10 8.24 -6.03
C PHE A 36 18.92 6.72 -5.99
N CYS A 37 19.39 6.04 -4.93
CA CYS A 37 19.19 4.61 -4.74
C CYS A 37 17.71 4.21 -4.71
N VAL A 38 16.86 5.00 -4.03
CA VAL A 38 15.41 4.76 -4.01
C VAL A 38 14.80 4.86 -5.41
N LYS A 39 15.16 5.90 -6.18
CA LYS A 39 14.69 6.05 -7.56
C LYS A 39 15.16 4.90 -8.47
N LEU A 40 16.41 4.46 -8.31
CA LEU A 40 16.95 3.33 -9.06
C LEU A 40 16.19 2.04 -8.72
N HIS A 41 15.90 1.81 -7.44
CA HIS A 41 15.10 0.66 -7.00
C HIS A 41 13.68 0.68 -7.57
N HIS A 42 13.01 1.84 -7.57
CA HIS A 42 11.69 1.98 -8.21
C HIS A 42 11.73 1.69 -9.71
N CYS A 43 12.78 2.11 -10.41
CA CYS A 43 12.99 1.76 -11.82
C CYS A 43 13.12 0.24 -12.01
N LEU A 44 13.93 -0.44 -11.19
CA LEU A 44 14.07 -1.90 -11.23
C LEU A 44 12.74 -2.60 -10.94
N CYS A 45 11.95 -2.10 -9.97
CA CYS A 45 10.61 -2.62 -9.68
C CYS A 45 9.66 -2.49 -10.88
N ILE A 46 9.74 -1.38 -11.64
CA ILE A 46 8.96 -1.19 -12.86
C ILE A 46 9.38 -2.20 -13.92
N ILE A 47 10.69 -2.38 -14.14
CA ILE A 47 11.20 -3.33 -15.14
C ILE A 47 10.72 -4.75 -14.83
N ILE A 48 10.80 -5.18 -13.57
CA ILE A 48 10.33 -6.51 -13.14
C ILE A 48 8.83 -6.67 -13.44
N LYS A 49 8.00 -5.67 -13.12
CA LYS A 49 6.56 -5.72 -13.40
C LYS A 49 6.25 -5.70 -14.89
N LEU A 50 6.94 -4.89 -15.69
CA LEU A 50 6.74 -4.80 -17.14
C LEU A 50 7.06 -6.11 -17.83
N ALA A 51 8.17 -6.77 -17.47
CA ALA A 51 8.50 -8.08 -18.01
C ALA A 51 7.39 -9.10 -17.72
N PHE A 52 6.82 -9.09 -16.50
CA PHE A 52 5.71 -9.95 -16.15
C PHE A 52 4.41 -9.62 -16.92
N ILE A 53 4.09 -8.33 -17.11
CA ILE A 53 2.94 -7.88 -17.92
C ILE A 53 3.05 -8.37 -19.37
N LEU A 54 4.24 -8.32 -19.97
CA LEU A 54 4.43 -8.79 -21.35
C LEU A 54 4.12 -10.28 -21.51
N SER A 55 4.58 -11.11 -20.57
CA SER A 55 4.26 -12.54 -20.55
C SER A 55 2.77 -12.80 -20.35
N MET A 56 2.10 -12.00 -19.50
CA MET A 56 0.65 -12.07 -19.31
C MET A 56 -0.12 -11.75 -20.59
N ILE A 57 0.28 -10.69 -21.31
CA ILE A 57 -0.35 -10.32 -22.59
C ILE A 57 -0.22 -11.47 -23.59
N TYR A 58 0.97 -12.07 -23.70
CA TYR A 58 1.19 -13.23 -24.58
C TYR A 58 0.25 -14.39 -24.25
N THR A 59 0.07 -14.70 -22.96
CA THR A 59 -0.83 -15.76 -22.50
C THR A 59 -2.28 -15.47 -22.90
N ILE A 60 -2.76 -14.25 -22.62
CA ILE A 60 -4.14 -13.82 -22.94
C ILE A 60 -4.40 -13.89 -24.45
N THR A 61 -3.43 -13.48 -25.27
CA THR A 61 -3.61 -13.50 -26.72
C THR A 61 -3.70 -14.91 -27.31
N ASN A 62 -3.10 -15.91 -26.66
CA ASN A 62 -3.12 -17.29 -27.15
C ASN A 62 -4.29 -18.11 -26.60
N HIS A 63 -4.87 -17.70 -25.47
CA HIS A 63 -5.93 -18.43 -24.77
C HIS A 63 -7.19 -17.58 -24.58
N PHE A 64 -7.52 -16.75 -25.57
CA PHE A 64 -8.66 -15.85 -25.50
C PHE A 64 -10.02 -16.58 -25.36
N ASP A 65 -10.07 -17.83 -25.81
CA ASP A 65 -11.29 -18.65 -25.78
C ASP A 65 -11.37 -19.57 -24.54
N ASP A 66 -10.39 -19.55 -23.64
CA ASP A 66 -10.36 -20.38 -22.43
C ASP A 66 -10.77 -19.58 -21.18
N PRO A 67 -12.04 -19.68 -20.73
CA PRO A 67 -12.52 -18.93 -19.57
C PRO A 67 -11.82 -19.31 -18.25
N GLU A 68 -11.27 -20.52 -18.13
CA GLU A 68 -10.58 -20.97 -16.92
C GLU A 68 -9.31 -20.14 -16.68
N ILE A 69 -8.59 -19.81 -17.76
CA ILE A 69 -7.40 -18.96 -17.71
C ILE A 69 -7.79 -17.53 -17.29
N PHE A 70 -8.89 -16.98 -17.80
CA PHE A 70 -9.32 -15.62 -17.44
C PHE A 70 -9.67 -15.45 -15.96
N VAL A 71 -10.25 -16.47 -15.32
CA VAL A 71 -10.55 -16.44 -13.87
C VAL A 71 -9.28 -16.16 -13.04
N GLN A 72 -8.12 -16.65 -13.47
CA GLN A 72 -6.85 -16.40 -12.77
C GLN A 72 -6.16 -15.11 -13.24
N LEU A 73 -6.21 -14.78 -14.53
CA LEU A 73 -5.44 -13.65 -15.07
C LEU A 73 -6.08 -12.28 -14.79
N ILE A 74 -7.41 -12.18 -14.68
CA ILE A 74 -8.11 -10.93 -14.37
C ILE A 74 -7.68 -10.29 -13.04
N PRO A 75 -7.71 -10.99 -11.90
CA PRO A 75 -7.29 -10.39 -10.62
C PRO A 75 -5.82 -9.99 -10.63
N ILE A 76 -4.96 -10.78 -11.29
CA ILE A 76 -3.52 -10.47 -11.44
C ILE A 76 -3.35 -9.19 -12.26
N THR A 77 -4.03 -9.09 -13.40
CA THR A 77 -3.96 -7.93 -14.29
C THR A 77 -4.49 -6.67 -13.59
N SER A 78 -5.62 -6.78 -12.88
CA SER A 78 -6.16 -5.69 -12.06
C SER A 78 -5.16 -5.25 -10.99
N GLY A 79 -4.52 -6.20 -10.30
CA GLY A 79 -3.47 -5.91 -9.31
C GLY A 79 -2.26 -5.21 -9.92
N LEU A 80 -1.82 -5.61 -11.12
CA LEU A 80 -0.71 -4.97 -11.84
C LEU A 80 -1.05 -3.54 -12.28
N ILE A 81 -2.28 -3.30 -12.76
CA ILE A 81 -2.75 -1.97 -13.11
C ILE A 81 -2.84 -1.08 -11.85
N HIS A 82 -3.48 -1.57 -10.79
CA HIS A 82 -3.60 -0.86 -9.51
C HIS A 82 -2.22 -0.48 -8.97
N THR A 83 -1.29 -1.41 -8.87
CA THR A 83 0.05 -1.14 -8.32
C THR A 83 0.90 -0.24 -9.21
N SER A 84 0.67 -0.24 -10.53
CA SER A 84 1.31 0.70 -11.45
C SER A 84 0.80 2.12 -11.25
N LEU A 85 -0.52 2.29 -11.13
CA LEU A 85 -1.14 3.57 -10.79
C LEU A 85 -0.68 4.09 -9.43
N ASN A 86 -0.66 3.23 -8.40
CA ASN A 86 -0.15 3.60 -7.07
C ASN A 86 1.30 4.09 -7.12
N LEU A 87 2.15 3.49 -7.96
CA LEU A 87 3.54 3.93 -8.09
C LEU A 87 3.64 5.31 -8.75
N ILE A 88 2.84 5.56 -9.78
CA ILE A 88 2.76 6.88 -10.43
C ILE A 88 2.28 7.92 -9.42
N PHE A 89 1.19 7.65 -8.70
CA PHE A 89 0.65 8.57 -7.70
C PHE A 89 1.59 8.79 -6.51
N TYR A 90 2.30 7.75 -6.07
CA TYR A 90 3.33 7.89 -5.04
C TYR A 90 4.45 8.82 -5.50
N THR A 91 4.86 8.71 -6.76
CA THR A 91 5.93 9.55 -7.33
C THR A 91 5.46 11.00 -7.47
N VAL A 92 4.26 11.23 -8.00
CA VAL A 92 3.69 12.57 -8.19
C VAL A 92 3.46 13.26 -6.85
N ASN A 93 2.93 12.55 -5.86
CA ASN A 93 2.61 13.12 -4.54
C ASN A 93 3.72 12.91 -3.51
N HIS A 94 4.95 12.59 -3.93
CA HIS A 94 6.04 12.23 -3.03
C HIS A 94 6.28 13.29 -1.94
N HIS A 95 6.29 14.57 -2.30
CA HIS A 95 6.53 15.66 -1.35
C HIS A 95 5.41 15.78 -0.31
N HIS A 96 4.15 15.69 -0.74
CA HIS A 96 2.99 15.70 0.16
C HIS A 96 3.07 14.51 1.13
N ILE A 97 3.26 13.30 0.61
CA ILE A 97 3.37 12.07 1.41
C ILE A 97 4.53 12.17 2.41
N GLN A 98 5.69 12.66 1.98
CA GLN A 98 6.87 12.83 2.83
C GLN A 98 6.59 13.79 3.99
N ASN A 99 6.02 14.96 3.71
CA ASN A 99 5.73 15.98 4.73
C ASN A 99 4.72 15.48 5.75
N VAL A 100 3.59 14.92 5.30
CA VAL A 100 2.54 14.47 6.24
C VAL A 100 2.99 13.28 7.09
N THR A 101 3.87 12.44 6.55
CA THR A 101 4.46 11.32 7.27
C THR A 101 5.47 11.79 8.31
N PHE A 102 6.29 12.78 7.97
CA PHE A 102 7.23 13.39 8.91
C PHE A 102 6.50 13.96 10.12
N GLU A 103 5.44 14.73 9.91
CA GLU A 103 4.60 15.28 10.99
C GLU A 103 3.98 14.19 11.87
N MET A 104 3.48 13.10 11.27
CA MET A 104 2.94 11.96 12.03
C MET A 104 4.01 11.28 12.90
N VAL A 105 5.18 11.01 12.32
CA VAL A 105 6.29 10.38 13.04
C VAL A 105 6.81 11.30 14.16
N HIS A 106 6.97 12.59 13.88
CA HIS A 106 7.38 13.58 14.88
C HIS A 106 6.38 13.67 16.03
N PHE A 107 5.08 13.73 15.72
CA PHE A 107 4.03 13.71 16.74
C PHE A 107 4.06 12.42 17.58
N SER A 108 4.33 11.26 16.96
CA SER A 108 4.37 9.98 17.69
C SER A 108 5.40 9.95 18.81
N GLY A 109 6.54 10.64 18.65
CA GLY A 109 7.59 10.72 19.67
C GLY A 109 7.40 11.82 20.72
N LEU A 110 6.46 12.75 20.52
CA LEU A 110 6.22 13.90 21.42
C LEU A 110 4.83 13.89 22.08
N MET A 111 4.12 12.77 21.95
CA MET A 111 2.73 12.66 22.34
C MET A 111 2.54 12.81 23.85
N LYS A 112 1.58 13.65 24.26
CA LYS A 112 1.21 13.81 25.67
C LYS A 112 0.35 12.63 26.14
N PRO A 113 0.32 12.31 27.46
CA PRO A 113 -0.47 11.18 27.97
C PRO A 113 -1.96 11.22 27.62
N HIS A 114 -2.57 12.40 27.51
CA HIS A 114 -3.98 12.51 27.14
C HIS A 114 -4.21 12.30 25.63
N GLU A 115 -3.26 12.71 24.79
CA GLU A 115 -3.29 12.53 23.33
C GLU A 115 -3.14 11.04 22.99
N GLU A 116 -2.29 10.33 23.74
CA GLU A 116 -2.11 8.88 23.64
C GLU A 116 -3.41 8.11 23.83
N ILE A 117 -4.27 8.55 24.77
CA ILE A 117 -5.58 7.92 25.00
C ILE A 117 -6.50 8.09 23.77
N VAL A 118 -6.48 9.25 23.11
CA VAL A 118 -7.29 9.52 21.91
C VAL A 118 -6.77 8.73 20.71
N VAL A 119 -5.44 8.72 20.51
CA VAL A 119 -4.80 7.97 19.43
C VAL A 119 -5.02 6.47 19.63
N GLN A 120 -4.90 5.96 20.85
CA GLN A 120 -5.14 4.54 21.15
C GLN A 120 -6.57 4.11 20.81
N ARG A 121 -7.58 4.96 21.04
CA ARG A 121 -8.98 4.69 20.62
C ARG A 121 -9.09 4.46 19.11
N HIS A 122 -8.30 5.17 18.31
CA HIS A 122 -8.28 4.99 16.86
C HIS A 122 -7.48 3.75 16.44
N ILE A 123 -6.34 3.49 17.10
CA ILE A 123 -5.56 2.26 16.89
C ILE A 123 -6.44 1.05 17.16
N ASP A 124 -7.12 0.99 18.29
CA ASP A 124 -7.95 -0.16 18.69
C ASP A 124 -9.07 -0.43 17.67
N LYS A 125 -9.59 0.61 16.99
CA LYS A 125 -10.59 0.49 15.92
C LYS A 125 -9.98 0.05 14.59
N CYS A 126 -8.83 0.60 14.21
CA CYS A 126 -8.29 0.49 12.85
C CYS A 126 -7.24 -0.62 12.69
N VAL A 127 -6.55 -1.01 13.76
CA VAL A 127 -5.36 -1.90 13.70
C VAL A 127 -5.72 -3.29 13.17
N VAL A 128 -6.88 -3.84 13.56
CA VAL A 128 -7.31 -5.17 13.12
C VAL A 128 -7.59 -5.16 11.62
N TYR A 129 -8.27 -4.13 11.13
CA TYR A 129 -8.61 -4.02 9.71
C TYR A 129 -7.37 -3.75 8.85
N HIS A 130 -6.52 -2.79 9.23
CA HIS A 130 -5.32 -2.46 8.45
C HIS A 130 -4.25 -3.55 8.53
N GLY A 131 -4.01 -4.10 9.72
CA GLY A 131 -3.11 -5.22 9.93
C GLY A 131 -3.58 -6.48 9.20
N GLY A 132 -4.88 -6.77 9.27
CA GLY A 132 -5.50 -7.87 8.51
C GLY A 132 -5.37 -7.68 7.00
N THR A 133 -5.55 -6.46 6.48
CA THR A 133 -5.37 -6.14 5.06
C THR A 133 -3.93 -6.39 4.60
N ILE A 134 -2.93 -5.89 5.34
CA ILE A 134 -1.51 -6.13 5.06
C ILE A 134 -1.21 -7.64 5.08
N PHE A 135 -1.71 -8.35 6.09
CA PHE A 135 -1.55 -9.79 6.21
C PHE A 135 -2.15 -10.53 5.02
N ILE A 136 -3.38 -10.19 4.60
CA ILE A 136 -4.06 -10.83 3.46
C ILE A 136 -3.25 -10.64 2.17
N TYR A 137 -2.72 -9.44 1.90
CA TYR A 137 -1.91 -9.21 0.69
C TYR A 137 -0.67 -10.11 0.65
N TYR A 138 0.08 -10.18 1.74
CA TYR A 138 1.27 -11.03 1.80
C TYR A 138 0.94 -12.52 1.83
N MET A 139 -0.12 -12.92 2.52
CA MET A 139 -0.56 -14.31 2.56
C MET A 139 -1.04 -14.78 1.20
N ALA A 140 -1.81 -13.98 0.47
CA ALA A 140 -2.24 -14.31 -0.88
C ALA A 140 -1.03 -14.53 -1.80
N THR A 141 -0.04 -13.63 -1.76
CA THR A 141 1.22 -13.79 -2.51
C THR A 141 1.98 -15.05 -2.09
N PHE A 142 2.09 -15.32 -0.80
CA PHE A 142 2.77 -16.53 -0.30
C PHE A 142 2.08 -17.81 -0.80
N LEU A 143 0.75 -17.84 -0.77
CA LEU A 143 -0.03 -18.96 -1.29
C LEU A 143 0.18 -19.12 -2.80
N THR A 144 0.15 -18.02 -3.58
CA THR A 144 0.42 -18.07 -5.03
C THR A 144 1.83 -18.61 -5.33
N ILE A 145 2.85 -18.16 -4.60
CA ILE A 145 4.22 -18.65 -4.79
C ILE A 145 4.32 -20.14 -4.46
N THR A 146 3.66 -20.60 -3.41
CA THR A 146 3.76 -22.00 -2.95
C THR A 146 2.81 -22.96 -3.67
N LEU A 147 1.79 -22.45 -4.38
CA LEU A 147 0.81 -23.24 -5.12
C LEU A 147 1.42 -24.29 -6.06
N PRO A 148 2.50 -24.02 -6.83
CA PRO A 148 3.13 -25.01 -7.71
C PRO A 148 3.74 -26.22 -7.00
N PHE A 149 3.96 -26.16 -5.68
CA PHE A 149 4.44 -27.32 -4.91
C PHE A 149 3.32 -28.31 -4.56
N VAL A 150 2.06 -27.86 -4.63
CA VAL A 150 0.89 -28.68 -4.32
C VAL A 150 0.05 -29.01 -5.57
N THR A 151 0.28 -28.30 -6.67
CA THR A 151 -0.37 -28.54 -7.96
C THR A 151 0.63 -29.06 -9.01
N GLN A 152 0.15 -29.38 -10.22
CA GLN A 152 1.01 -29.72 -11.37
C GLN A 152 1.51 -28.47 -12.14
N GLN A 153 1.28 -27.26 -11.62
CA GLN A 153 1.73 -26.03 -12.27
C GLN A 153 3.25 -25.89 -12.22
N SER A 154 3.86 -25.37 -13.30
CA SER A 154 5.31 -25.16 -13.35
C SER A 154 5.78 -23.84 -12.72
N PHE A 155 4.89 -22.85 -12.63
CA PHE A 155 5.20 -21.50 -12.15
C PHE A 155 4.09 -20.98 -11.22
N PRO A 156 4.35 -19.96 -10.38
CA PRO A 156 3.36 -19.37 -9.46
C PRO A 156 2.06 -18.92 -10.14
N THR A 157 2.12 -18.60 -11.43
CA THR A 157 0.97 -18.17 -12.23
C THR A 157 0.89 -18.98 -13.52
N LEU A 158 -0.29 -19.02 -14.15
CA LEU A 158 -0.52 -19.69 -15.44
C LEU A 158 0.08 -18.95 -16.65
N THR A 159 1.00 -18.02 -16.42
CA THR A 159 1.61 -17.23 -17.49
C THR A 159 2.54 -18.08 -18.35
N GLU A 160 2.33 -18.01 -19.67
CA GLU A 160 3.14 -18.63 -20.71
C GLU A 160 4.17 -17.68 -21.31
N TYR A 161 5.15 -18.24 -22.01
CA TYR A 161 6.27 -17.52 -22.62
C TYR A 161 6.45 -17.95 -24.08
N PRO A 162 6.86 -17.04 -24.99
CA PRO A 162 7.04 -17.33 -26.42
C PRO A 162 8.29 -18.15 -26.74
N PHE A 163 8.91 -18.78 -25.74
CA PHE A 163 10.14 -19.54 -25.84
C PHE A 163 10.06 -20.75 -24.91
N ASP A 164 10.88 -21.78 -25.15
CA ASP A 164 10.91 -22.97 -24.29
C ASP A 164 11.42 -22.62 -22.89
N VAL A 165 10.62 -22.97 -21.88
CA VAL A 165 10.87 -22.71 -20.46
C VAL A 165 11.11 -23.99 -19.64
N SER A 166 11.20 -25.15 -20.30
CA SER A 166 11.33 -26.44 -19.63
C SER A 166 12.73 -26.68 -19.03
N HIS A 167 13.76 -26.03 -19.58
CA HIS A 167 15.15 -26.27 -19.24
C HIS A 167 15.67 -25.37 -18.08
N GLN A 168 16.63 -25.91 -17.34
CA GLN A 168 17.38 -25.16 -16.32
C GLN A 168 18.58 -24.46 -16.95
N PRO A 169 18.98 -23.26 -16.47
CA PRO A 169 18.50 -22.55 -15.27
C PRO A 169 17.29 -21.62 -15.52
N LEU A 170 16.82 -21.52 -16.76
CA LEU A 170 15.78 -20.56 -17.17
C LEU A 170 14.49 -20.73 -16.38
N LYS A 171 14.03 -21.98 -16.19
CA LYS A 171 12.86 -22.28 -15.36
C LYS A 171 12.96 -21.68 -13.95
N THR A 172 14.11 -21.81 -13.30
CA THR A 172 14.34 -21.25 -11.97
C THR A 172 14.33 -19.72 -11.99
N ILE A 173 14.93 -19.10 -13.01
CA ILE A 173 14.95 -17.63 -13.16
C ILE A 173 13.53 -17.09 -13.29
N ILE A 174 12.69 -17.72 -14.12
CA ILE A 174 11.29 -17.32 -14.30
C ILE A 174 10.50 -17.46 -12.99
N TYR A 175 10.68 -18.56 -12.28
CA TYR A 175 10.02 -18.79 -11.00
C TYR A 175 10.38 -17.70 -9.97
N ILE A 176 11.67 -17.36 -9.84
CA ILE A 176 12.15 -16.28 -8.97
C ILE A 176 11.58 -14.93 -9.41
N HIS A 177 11.57 -14.66 -10.72
CA HIS A 177 11.04 -13.42 -11.29
C HIS A 177 9.55 -13.22 -10.95
N GLN A 178 8.71 -14.23 -11.18
CA GLN A 178 7.27 -14.16 -10.85
C GLN A 178 7.05 -14.02 -9.34
N SER A 179 7.84 -14.74 -8.53
CA SER A 179 7.77 -14.63 -7.06
C SER A 179 8.13 -13.23 -6.58
N ALA A 180 9.20 -12.65 -7.12
CA ALA A 180 9.62 -11.28 -6.83
C ALA A 180 8.55 -10.27 -7.27
N ALA A 181 7.99 -10.42 -8.48
CA ALA A 181 6.91 -9.56 -8.96
C ALA A 181 5.69 -9.61 -8.02
N GLY A 182 5.30 -10.80 -7.55
CA GLY A 182 4.22 -10.96 -6.56
C GLY A 182 4.49 -10.24 -5.24
N ILE A 183 5.71 -10.37 -4.70
CA ILE A 183 6.12 -9.67 -3.47
C ILE A 183 6.08 -8.15 -3.65
N LEU A 184 6.55 -7.65 -4.79
CA LEU A 184 6.50 -6.22 -5.12
C LEU A 184 5.05 -5.73 -5.24
N VAL A 185 4.15 -6.53 -5.81
CA VAL A 185 2.72 -6.20 -5.89
C VAL A 185 2.11 -6.11 -4.49
N ALA A 186 2.32 -7.10 -3.62
CA ALA A 186 1.81 -7.07 -2.24
C ALA A 186 2.31 -5.85 -1.47
N ALA A 187 3.61 -5.55 -1.56
CA ALA A 187 4.21 -4.39 -0.91
C ALA A 187 3.62 -3.07 -1.44
N GLN A 188 3.42 -2.95 -2.77
CA GLN A 188 2.84 -1.75 -3.36
C GLN A 188 1.36 -1.56 -2.99
N LEU A 189 0.61 -2.65 -2.79
CA LEU A 189 -0.77 -2.60 -2.29
C LEU A 189 -0.83 -2.11 -0.84
N CYS A 190 0.23 -2.34 -0.05
CA CYS A 190 0.34 -1.83 1.33
C CYS A 190 0.44 -0.30 1.42
N ILE A 191 0.58 0.42 0.31
CA ILE A 191 0.45 1.88 0.29
C ILE A 191 -0.99 2.31 0.65
N ASN A 192 -2.01 1.49 0.34
CA ASN A 192 -3.39 1.80 0.71
C ASN A 192 -3.61 1.86 2.23
N PRO A 193 -3.24 0.84 3.04
CA PRO A 193 -3.30 0.94 4.49
C PRO A 193 -2.37 2.02 5.06
N PHE A 194 -1.27 2.37 4.38
CA PHE A 194 -0.47 3.54 4.76
C PHE A 194 -1.22 4.88 4.56
N MET A 195 -1.91 5.07 3.43
CA MET A 195 -2.75 6.26 3.24
C MET A 195 -3.91 6.30 4.23
N ALA A 196 -4.49 5.14 4.56
CA ALA A 196 -5.51 5.03 5.60
C ALA A 196 -4.95 5.40 6.99
N LEU A 197 -3.70 5.02 7.29
CA LEU A 197 -2.99 5.43 8.51
C LEU A 197 -2.92 6.96 8.64
N LEU A 198 -2.52 7.65 7.58
CA LEU A 198 -2.46 9.11 7.57
C LEU A 198 -3.84 9.75 7.77
N LEU A 199 -4.89 9.21 7.14
CA LEU A 199 -6.25 9.72 7.24
C LEU A 199 -6.85 9.57 8.65
N TRP A 200 -6.74 8.38 9.27
CA TRP A 200 -7.28 8.21 10.62
C TRP A 200 -6.42 8.95 11.65
N PHE A 201 -5.11 9.09 11.43
CA PHE A 201 -4.25 9.92 12.27
C PHE A 201 -4.69 11.39 12.24
N ALA A 202 -4.95 11.95 11.05
CA ALA A 202 -5.51 13.30 10.92
C ALA A 202 -6.84 13.44 11.67
N THR A 203 -7.70 12.42 11.60
CA THR A 203 -8.97 12.36 12.35
C THR A 203 -8.72 12.39 13.87
N ALA A 204 -7.77 11.60 14.37
CA ALA A 204 -7.42 11.58 15.78
C ALA A 204 -6.91 12.95 16.28
N ARG A 205 -6.16 13.68 15.45
CA ARG A 205 -5.71 15.05 15.76
C ARG A 205 -6.87 16.03 15.89
N PHE A 206 -7.93 15.90 15.09
CA PHE A 206 -9.14 16.72 15.25
C PHE A 206 -9.92 16.36 16.51
N GLU A 207 -9.97 15.08 16.90
CA GLU A 207 -10.63 14.67 18.14
C GLU A 207 -9.91 15.23 19.37
N ILE A 208 -8.56 15.18 19.39
CA ILE A 208 -7.73 15.83 20.42
C ILE A 208 -8.09 17.32 20.53
N LEU A 209 -8.07 18.03 19.40
CA LEU A 209 -8.36 19.46 19.36
C LEU A 209 -9.79 19.79 19.83
N THR A 210 -10.75 18.92 19.54
CA THR A 210 -12.14 19.05 20.00
C THR A 210 -12.24 18.91 21.52
N GLU A 211 -11.50 17.95 22.10
CA GLU A 211 -11.42 17.81 23.56
C GLU A 211 -10.71 19.00 24.22
N GLU A 212 -9.70 19.58 23.58
CA GLU A 212 -9.03 20.79 24.06
C GLU A 212 -9.97 22.01 23.99
N LEU A 213 -10.72 22.17 22.91
CA LEU A 213 -11.74 23.21 22.75
C LEU A 213 -12.78 23.18 23.87
N GLY A 214 -13.22 21.98 24.27
CA GLY A 214 -14.17 21.80 25.38
C GLY A 214 -13.63 22.20 26.76
N LYS A 215 -12.31 22.38 26.92
CA LYS A 215 -11.64 22.74 28.19
C LYS A 215 -11.27 24.22 28.27
N ILE A 216 -11.55 25.01 27.24
CA ILE A 216 -11.14 26.42 27.14
C ILE A 216 -11.93 27.27 28.13
N THR A 217 -11.23 28.11 28.89
CA THR A 217 -11.84 29.03 29.88
C THR A 217 -11.60 30.50 29.59
N ASN A 218 -10.75 30.84 28.62
CA ASN A 218 -10.39 32.22 28.32
C ASN A 218 -10.09 32.46 26.83
N ALA A 219 -10.15 33.73 26.42
CA ALA A 219 -9.97 34.15 25.03
C ALA A 219 -8.57 33.84 24.46
N TYR A 220 -7.53 33.85 25.30
CA TYR A 220 -6.17 33.52 24.86
C TYR A 220 -6.07 32.04 24.45
N GLN A 221 -6.60 31.13 25.27
CA GLN A 221 -6.69 29.71 24.96
C GLN A 221 -7.55 29.46 23.70
N LEU A 222 -8.66 30.18 23.54
CA LEU A 222 -9.49 30.11 22.33
C LEU A 222 -8.70 30.50 21.08
N PHE A 223 -7.97 31.61 21.12
CA PHE A 223 -7.12 32.04 20.00
C PHE A 223 -6.06 30.99 19.65
N LYS A 224 -5.42 30.39 20.66
CA LYS A 224 -4.43 29.32 20.45
C LYS A 224 -5.05 28.09 19.78
N CYS A 225 -6.21 27.63 20.26
CA CYS A 225 -6.92 26.49 19.68
C CYS A 225 -7.38 26.77 18.24
N ILE A 226 -7.86 27.97 17.93
CA ILE A 226 -8.18 28.37 16.55
C ILE A 226 -6.94 28.31 15.66
N LYS A 227 -5.78 28.76 16.15
CA LYS A 227 -4.53 28.68 15.39
C LYS A 227 -4.16 27.22 15.08
N GLU A 228 -4.18 26.35 16.08
CA GLU A 228 -3.91 24.91 15.92
C GLU A 228 -4.92 24.24 14.99
N HIS A 229 -6.20 24.65 15.03
CA HIS A 229 -7.22 24.21 14.09
C HIS A 229 -6.86 24.54 12.63
N GLN A 230 -6.44 25.78 12.37
CA GLN A 230 -6.06 26.21 11.01
C GLN A 230 -4.80 25.48 10.52
N GLU A 231 -3.84 25.21 11.39
CA GLU A 231 -2.66 24.40 11.05
C GLU A 231 -3.06 22.95 10.74
N LEU A 232 -3.98 22.37 11.50
CA LEU A 232 -4.48 21.02 11.28
C LEU A 232 -5.33 20.89 10.01
N LEU A 233 -6.09 21.92 9.63
CA LEU A 233 -6.79 21.97 8.35
C LEU A 233 -5.80 21.89 7.17
N LYS A 234 -4.71 22.66 7.21
CA LYS A 234 -3.67 22.62 6.18
C LYS A 234 -3.01 21.24 6.11
N TYR A 235 -2.67 20.65 7.27
CA TYR A 235 -2.13 19.29 7.33
C TYR A 235 -3.08 18.27 6.69
N THR A 236 -4.37 18.38 6.99
CA THR A 236 -5.38 17.44 6.48
C THR A 236 -5.64 17.61 4.99
N GLU A 237 -5.55 18.83 4.46
CA GLU A 237 -5.59 19.09 3.03
C GLU A 237 -4.44 18.36 2.31
N GLU A 238 -3.22 18.45 2.84
CA GLU A 238 -2.06 17.72 2.32
C GLU A 238 -2.24 16.20 2.39
N VAL A 239 -2.79 15.68 3.50
CA VAL A 239 -3.13 14.25 3.64
C VAL A 239 -4.18 13.84 2.61
N ALA A 240 -5.20 14.66 2.38
CA ALA A 240 -6.26 14.37 1.42
C ALA A 240 -5.73 14.36 -0.02
N ILE A 241 -4.88 15.32 -0.40
CA ILE A 241 -4.20 15.34 -1.70
C ILE A 241 -3.38 14.07 -1.89
N ALA A 242 -2.61 13.68 -0.88
CA ALA A 242 -1.80 12.47 -0.91
C ALA A 242 -2.65 11.19 -1.04
N ALA A 243 -3.70 11.03 -0.24
CA ALA A 243 -4.44 9.78 -0.10
C ALA A 243 -5.53 9.56 -1.17
N ARG A 244 -6.15 10.64 -1.68
CA ARG A 244 -7.29 10.57 -2.61
C ARG A 244 -7.04 9.70 -3.87
N PRO A 245 -5.92 9.82 -4.60
CA PRO A 245 -5.73 9.01 -5.81
C PRO A 245 -5.63 7.51 -5.51
N PHE A 246 -5.09 7.11 -4.35
CA PHE A 246 -5.01 5.70 -3.94
C PHE A 246 -6.38 5.12 -3.62
N ALA A 247 -7.22 5.88 -2.92
CA ALA A 247 -8.60 5.48 -2.64
C ALA A 247 -9.41 5.29 -3.94
N LEU A 248 -9.30 6.24 -4.88
CA LEU A 248 -9.96 6.16 -6.18
C LEU A 248 -9.49 4.94 -6.99
N THR A 249 -8.19 4.70 -7.03
CA THR A 249 -7.59 3.57 -7.75
C THR A 249 -8.06 2.24 -7.18
N THR A 250 -8.09 2.12 -5.86
CA THR A 250 -8.55 0.90 -5.17
C THR A 250 -10.00 0.61 -5.52
N VAL A 251 -10.89 1.60 -5.42
CA VAL A 251 -12.32 1.44 -5.74
C VAL A 251 -12.51 1.09 -7.22
N TYR A 252 -11.82 1.79 -8.12
CA TYR A 252 -11.91 1.54 -9.56
C TYR A 252 -11.46 0.12 -9.92
N CYS A 253 -10.23 -0.27 -9.54
CA CYS A 253 -9.66 -1.55 -9.93
C CYS A 253 -10.41 -2.74 -9.32
N SER A 254 -10.87 -2.61 -8.07
CA SER A 254 -11.67 -3.66 -7.41
C SER A 254 -13.04 -3.81 -8.05
N THR A 255 -13.73 -2.70 -8.35
CA THR A 255 -15.06 -2.72 -8.98
C THR A 255 -14.99 -3.34 -10.38
N VAL A 256 -14.03 -2.91 -11.21
CA VAL A 256 -13.85 -3.48 -12.56
C VAL A 256 -13.53 -4.97 -12.48
N SER A 257 -12.61 -5.37 -11.60
CA SER A 257 -12.27 -6.78 -11.40
C SER A 257 -13.50 -7.62 -11.01
N MET A 258 -14.31 -7.14 -10.06
CA MET A 258 -15.52 -7.83 -9.61
C MET A 258 -16.59 -7.93 -10.71
N ILE A 259 -16.78 -6.88 -11.51
CA ILE A 259 -17.68 -6.92 -12.66
C ILE A 259 -17.20 -7.97 -13.67
N CYS A 260 -15.91 -7.97 -14.01
CA CYS A 260 -15.35 -8.94 -14.95
C CYS A 260 -15.50 -10.39 -14.44
N PHE A 261 -15.23 -10.63 -13.16
CA PHE A 261 -15.47 -11.93 -12.53
C PHE A 261 -16.93 -12.37 -12.59
N PHE A 262 -17.86 -11.46 -12.30
CA PHE A 262 -19.28 -11.76 -12.33
C PHE A 262 -19.76 -12.09 -13.75
N LEU A 263 -19.26 -11.37 -14.75
CA LEU A 263 -19.57 -11.65 -16.16
C LEU A 263 -19.07 -13.04 -16.56
N LEU A 264 -17.84 -13.40 -16.20
CA LEU A 264 -17.29 -14.75 -16.46
C LEU A 264 -18.09 -15.86 -15.79
N PHE A 265 -18.69 -15.59 -14.62
CA PHE A 265 -19.48 -16.61 -13.92
C PHE A 265 -20.84 -16.88 -14.58
N ILE A 266 -21.37 -15.90 -15.33
CA ILE A 266 -22.69 -16.00 -15.96
C ILE A 266 -22.61 -16.55 -17.39
N THR A 267 -21.50 -16.32 -18.09
CA THR A 267 -21.24 -16.82 -19.45
C THR A 267 -20.67 -18.23 -19.44
#